data_AF-A0A7V9K8F8-F1
#
_entry.id   AF-A0A7V9K8F8-F1
#
_cell.length_a   1.000
_cell.length_b   1.000
_cell.length_c   1.000
_cell.angle_alpha   90.00
_cell.angle_beta   90.00
_cell.angle_gamma   90.00
#
_symmetry.space_group_name_H-M   'P 1'
#
loop_
_entity.id
_entity.type
_entity.pdbx_description
1 polymer ?
#
loop_
_entity_poly.entity_id
_entity_poly.type
_entity_poly.pdbx_seq_one_letter_code
_entity_poly.pdbx_strand_id
1 'polypeptide(L)' 'MPDGVKNNLPKHAQEIYKEAVNSADEQYGEESRAHRVAWGAVEQKYEKNENGNWVVK' A
#
# COMPACT_ATOMS: atom_id res chain seq x y z
N MET A 1 -1.44 8.05 6.55
CA MET A 1 -0.55 7.19 5.72
C MET A 1 0.85 7.25 6.32
N PRO A 2 1.44 6.09 6.62
CA PRO A 2 2.80 6.01 7.15
C PRO A 2 3.82 6.69 6.21
N ASP A 3 4.85 7.34 6.75
CA ASP A 3 5.88 8.03 5.95
C ASP A 3 6.59 7.08 4.97
N GLY A 4 6.71 5.80 5.32
CA GLY A 4 7.24 4.76 4.45
C GLY A 4 6.43 4.57 3.16
N VAL A 5 5.12 4.81 3.19
CA VAL A 5 4.21 4.71 2.04
C VAL A 5 4.34 5.95 1.14
N LYS A 6 4.35 7.16 1.73
CA LYS A 6 4.39 8.41 0.96
C LYS A 6 5.73 8.64 0.24
N ASN A 7 6.84 8.25 0.86
CA ASN A 7 8.18 8.59 0.34
C ASN A 7 8.78 7.53 -0.58
N ASN A 8 8.30 6.28 -0.54
CA ASN A 8 8.94 5.17 -1.28
C ASN A 8 8.06 4.57 -2.38
N LEU A 9 6.77 4.89 -2.45
CA LEU A 9 5.86 4.32 -3.44
C LEU A 9 5.64 5.28 -4.62
N PRO A 10 5.60 4.77 -5.86
CA PRO A 10 5.05 5.50 -6.99
C PRO A 10 3.64 6.00 -6.69
N LYS A 11 3.25 7.14 -7.28
CA LYS A 11 1.95 7.78 -7.01
C LYS A 11 0.77 6.82 -7.13
N HIS A 12 0.74 5.99 -8.17
CA HIS A 12 -0.35 5.03 -8.36
C HIS A 12 -0.39 3.94 -7.28
N ALA A 13 0.77 3.51 -6.76
CA ALA A 13 0.81 2.59 -5.62
C ALA A 13 0.31 3.25 -4.33
N GLN A 14 0.55 4.56 -4.15
CA GLN A 14 -0.04 5.32 -3.03
C GLN A 14 -1.56 5.41 -3.12
N GLU A 15 -2.10 5.56 -4.34
CA GLU A 15 -3.54 5.57 -4.60
C GLU A 15 -4.17 4.21 -4.25
N ILE A 16 -3.59 3.10 -4.73
CA ILE A 16 -4.01 1.74 -4.39
C ILE A 16 -4.00 1.54 -2.87
N TYR A 17 -2.93 1.95 -2.21
CA TYR A 17 -2.82 1.84 -0.76
C TYR A 17 -3.95 2.60 -0.06
N LYS A 18 -4.22 3.84 -0.46
CA LYS A 18 -5.26 4.67 0.13
C LYS A 18 -6.65 4.06 -0.06
N GLU A 19 -6.97 3.60 -1.26
CA GLU A 19 -8.25 2.96 -1.56
C GLU A 19 -8.43 1.66 -0.76
N ALA A 20 -7.39 0.84 -0.69
CA ALA A 20 -7.42 -0.42 0.06
C ALA A 20 -7.53 -0.20 1.57
N VAL A 21 -6.86 0.81 2.14
CA VAL A 21 -7.04 1.16 3.56
C VAL A 21 -8.48 1.59 3.82
N ASN A 22 -9.05 2.49 3.02
CA ASN A 22 -10.42 2.95 3.21
C ASN A 22 -11.42 1.79 3.16
N SER A 23 -11.28 0.93 2.14
CA SER A 23 -12.16 -0.24 1.99
C SER A 23 -12.02 -1.23 3.15
N ALA A 24 -10.80 -1.48 3.62
CA ALA A 24 -10.56 -2.40 4.72
C ALA A 24 -10.95 -1.80 6.08
N ASP A 25 -10.83 -0.49 6.28
CA ASP A 25 -11.29 0.18 7.50
C ASP A 25 -12.82 0.13 7.62
N GLU A 26 -13.55 0.38 6.52
CA GLU A 26 -15.00 0.19 6.45
C GLU A 26 -15.43 -1.25 6.78
N GLN A 27 -14.63 -2.24 6.37
CA GLN A 27 -14.94 -3.65 6.57
C GLN A 27 -14.61 -4.16 7.97
N TYR A 28 -13.49 -3.73 8.55
CA TYR A 28 -12.93 -4.34 9.75
C TYR A 28 -12.89 -3.42 10.98
N GLY A 29 -12.93 -2.09 10.80
CA GLY A 29 -12.82 -1.11 11.88
C GLY A 29 -11.52 -1.21 12.70
N GLU A 30 -10.49 -1.89 12.17
CA GLU A 30 -9.22 -2.12 12.83
C GLU A 30 -8.09 -1.60 11.93
N GLU A 31 -7.54 -0.44 12.28
CA GLU A 31 -6.50 0.28 11.52
C GLU A 31 -5.30 -0.62 11.16
N SER A 32 -4.80 -1.40 12.13
CA SER A 32 -3.70 -2.36 11.94
C SER A 32 -4.00 -3.42 10.89
N ARG A 33 -5.26 -3.86 10.78
CA ARG A 33 -5.70 -4.82 9.77
C ARG A 33 -5.87 -4.13 8.41
N ALA A 34 -6.44 -2.93 8.38
CA ALA A 34 -6.60 -2.15 7.15
C ALA A 34 -5.25 -1.86 6.47
N HIS A 35 -4.24 -1.48 7.24
CA HIS A 35 -2.88 -1.26 6.73
C HIS A 35 -2.24 -2.53 6.15
N ARG A 36 -2.46 -3.70 6.77
CA ARG A 36 -1.95 -4.98 6.25
C ARG A 36 -2.60 -5.35 4.92
N VAL A 37 -3.91 -5.17 4.80
CA VAL A 37 -4.65 -5.40 3.54
C VAL A 37 -4.13 -4.47 2.44
N ALA A 38 -3.93 -3.20 2.76
CA ALA A 38 -3.43 -2.22 1.80
C ALA A 38 -2.00 -2.51 1.32
N TRP A 39 -1.11 -2.98 2.20
CA TRP A 39 0.22 -3.42 1.78
C TRP A 39 0.14 -4.62 0.84
N GLY A 40 -0.71 -5.60 1.14
CA GLY A 40 -0.94 -6.73 0.24
C GLY A 40 -1.44 -6.29 -1.13
N ALA A 41 -2.36 -5.31 -1.20
CA ALA A 41 -2.86 -4.78 -2.47
C ALA A 41 -1.77 -4.08 -3.31
N VAL A 42 -0.86 -3.36 -2.65
CA VAL A 42 0.31 -2.75 -3.32
C VAL A 42 1.23 -3.85 -3.86
N GLU A 43 1.55 -4.86 -3.05
CA GLU A 43 2.44 -5.97 -3.42
C GLU A 43 1.90 -6.85 -4.56
N GLN A 44 0.60 -6.81 -4.84
CA GLN A 44 0.02 -7.49 -6.01
C GLN A 44 0.41 -6.85 -7.35
N LYS A 45 0.67 -5.52 -7.37
CA LYS A 45 1.00 -4.79 -8.61
C LYS A 45 2.42 -4.25 -8.64
N TYR A 46 3.05 -4.11 -7.48
CA TYR A 46 4.37 -3.53 -7.34
C TYR A 46 5.28 -4.49 -6.58
N GLU A 47 6.56 -4.45 -6.92
CA GLU A 47 7.62 -5.16 -6.20
C GLU A 47 8.84 -4.26 -6.04
N LYS A 48 9.72 -4.58 -5.09
CA LYS A 48 11.00 -3.87 -4.95
C LYS A 48 12.03 -4.44 -5.90
N ASN A 49 12.64 -3.58 -6.71
CA ASN A 49 13.79 -3.97 -7.52
C ASN A 49 15.07 -4.10 -6.68
N GLU A 50 16.18 -4.46 -7.32
CA GLU A 50 17.50 -4.62 -6.67
C GLU A 50 17.99 -3.36 -5.95
N ASN A 51 17.52 -2.18 -6.36
CA ASN A 51 17.84 -0.89 -5.74
C ASN A 51 16.91 -0.54 -4.55
N GLY A 52 15.98 -1.43 -4.19
CA GLY A 52 15.00 -1.21 -3.13
C GLY A 52 13.82 -0.32 -3.53
N ASN A 53 13.71 0.06 -4.80
CA ASN A 53 12.64 0.92 -5.31
C ASN A 53 11.43 0.09 -5.73
N TRP A 54 10.23 0.56 -5.38
CA TRP A 54 8.99 -0.06 -5.85
C TRP A 54 8.78 0.22 -7.34
N VAL A 55 8.75 -0.83 -8.13
CA VAL A 55 8.48 -0.82 -9.58
C VAL A 55 7.23 -1.64 -9.85
N VAL A 56 6.57 -1.38 -10.98
CA VAL A 56 5.49 -2.25 -11.45
C VAL A 56 6.10 -3.64 -11.70
N LYS A 57 5.43 -4.66 -11.19
CA LYS A 57 5.80 -6.06 -11.39
C LYS A 57 5.68 -6.49 -12.85
#